data_AF-A0A0B1U5S3-F1
#
_entry.id   AF-A0A0B1U5S3-F1
#
_cell.length_a   1.000
_cell.length_b   1.000
_cell.length_c   1.000
_cell.angle_alpha   90.00
_cell.angle_beta   90.00
_cell.angle_gamma   90.00
#
_symmetry.space_group_name_H-M   'P 1'
#
loop_
_entity.id
_entity.type
_entity.pdbx_description
1 polymer ?
#
loop_
_entity_poly.entity_id
_entity_poly.type
_entity_poly.pdbx_seq_one_letter_code
_entity_poly.pdbx_strand_id
1 'polypeptide(L)'
;MRMRFPTTPQPDLPEVPPPAEAAAIAAPFAALAQLRRQVAADLPQGLFDVAYDPDRFAAGETLLGTTEPAALTPGFLAAAQTLLPGIGGIFPALARESALLAQGLAQSPRLAGPLVTGFFNDQPADFEGLAEELGLSAQTLFFLTQETLATVLHSEAPRLAALADDALWRKNHCPVCGSSPDLGLLKEQTEPSEFLIAKAGRLMLHCSLCGHLWRFPRLVCPACGEGEHDKLDLFVPEGRERERIHACSTCRRYLVVTNRVDVDAAFDVDAAPASLAHLDAAARERGYEPICPRPWNQLGDE
;
A
#
# COMPACT_ATOMS: atom_id res chain seq x y z
N MET A 1 -7.06 -36.55 -14.84
CA MET A 1 -8.46 -36.11 -14.66
C MET A 1 -8.44 -34.58 -14.69
N ARG A 2 -8.83 -33.95 -15.80
CA ARG A 2 -8.83 -32.48 -15.94
C ARG A 2 -9.97 -31.94 -15.07
N MET A 3 -9.65 -31.24 -13.97
CA MET A 3 -10.67 -30.54 -13.19
C MET A 3 -11.36 -29.53 -14.10
N ARG A 4 -12.65 -29.75 -14.36
CA ARG A 4 -13.52 -28.76 -14.98
C ARG A 4 -13.88 -27.76 -13.89
N PHE A 5 -13.43 -26.53 -14.03
CA PHE A 5 -13.98 -25.42 -13.27
C PHE A 5 -15.47 -25.33 -13.61
N PRO A 6 -16.39 -25.33 -12.61
CA PRO A 6 -17.78 -25.01 -12.88
C PRO A 6 -17.85 -23.55 -13.34
N THR A 7 -17.99 -23.34 -14.64
CA THR A 7 -18.26 -22.05 -15.26
C THR A 7 -19.71 -21.67 -14.99
N THR A 8 -19.97 -21.15 -13.80
CA THR A 8 -21.02 -20.14 -13.69
C THR A 8 -20.54 -18.97 -14.56
N PRO A 9 -21.35 -18.44 -15.49
CA PRO A 9 -20.98 -17.21 -16.19
C PRO A 9 -20.91 -16.12 -15.13
N GLN A 10 -19.70 -15.77 -14.70
CA GLN A 10 -19.52 -14.52 -13.96
C GLN A 10 -19.83 -13.42 -14.96
N PRO A 11 -20.72 -12.47 -14.63
CA PRO A 11 -21.02 -11.38 -15.55
C PRO A 11 -19.69 -10.70 -15.89
N ASP A 12 -19.33 -10.75 -17.17
CA ASP A 12 -18.12 -10.13 -17.69
C ASP A 12 -18.07 -8.69 -17.15
N LEU A 13 -16.93 -8.33 -16.56
CA LEU A 13 -16.68 -6.92 -16.27
C LEU A 13 -16.77 -6.22 -17.63
N PRO A 14 -17.69 -5.25 -17.81
CA PRO A 14 -17.82 -4.54 -19.09
C PRO A 14 -16.44 -4.00 -19.47
N GLU A 15 -16.19 -3.80 -20.76
CA GLU A 15 -14.99 -3.09 -21.21
C GLU A 15 -14.92 -1.77 -20.43
N VAL A 16 -14.06 -1.70 -19.41
CA VAL A 16 -13.77 -0.47 -18.69
C VAL A 16 -12.50 0.05 -19.33
N PRO A 17 -12.53 0.79 -20.47
CA PRO A 17 -11.36 1.61 -20.84
C PRO A 17 -10.93 2.36 -19.57
N PRO A 18 -9.64 2.58 -19.22
CA PRO A 18 -9.43 3.65 -18.25
C PRO A 18 -10.09 4.86 -18.92
N PRO A 19 -11.17 5.44 -18.36
CA PRO A 19 -11.62 6.69 -18.93
C PRO A 19 -10.39 7.62 -18.91
N ALA A 20 -10.30 8.57 -19.84
CA ALA A 20 -9.26 9.60 -19.75
C ALA A 20 -9.20 10.21 -18.33
N GLU A 21 -10.33 10.19 -17.63
CA GLU A 21 -10.51 10.48 -16.22
C GLU A 21 -9.71 9.57 -15.26
N ALA A 22 -9.68 8.23 -15.41
CA ALA A 22 -8.86 7.35 -14.57
C ALA A 22 -7.35 7.57 -14.79
N ALA A 23 -6.93 7.85 -16.03
CA ALA A 23 -5.54 8.22 -16.31
C ALA A 23 -5.19 9.58 -15.68
N ALA A 24 -6.12 10.54 -15.71
CA ALA A 24 -5.96 11.84 -15.06
C ALA A 24 -5.90 11.73 -13.53
N ILE A 25 -6.64 10.80 -12.94
CA ILE A 25 -6.60 10.46 -11.50
C ILE A 25 -5.27 9.80 -11.14
N ALA A 26 -4.81 8.83 -11.94
CA ALA A 26 -3.61 8.06 -11.62
C ALA A 26 -2.32 8.89 -11.73
N ALA A 27 -2.26 9.84 -12.67
CA ALA A 27 -1.07 10.65 -12.94
C ALA A 27 -0.47 11.36 -11.70
N PRO A 28 -1.23 12.12 -10.89
CA PRO A 28 -0.68 12.77 -9.70
C PRO A 28 -0.23 11.76 -8.64
N PHE A 29 -0.91 10.62 -8.47
CA PHE A 29 -0.47 9.59 -7.51
C PHE A 29 0.77 8.83 -8.00
N ALA A 30 0.94 8.62 -9.30
CA ALA A 30 2.17 8.10 -9.87
C ALA A 30 3.35 9.09 -9.65
N ALA A 31 3.11 10.39 -9.85
CA ALA A 31 4.09 11.43 -9.55
C ALA A 31 4.46 11.46 -8.06
N LEU A 32 3.47 11.27 -7.16
CA LEU A 32 3.70 11.18 -5.72
C LEU A 32 4.55 9.96 -5.34
N ALA A 33 4.23 8.78 -5.89
CA ALA A 33 5.02 7.57 -5.67
C ALA A 33 6.47 7.75 -6.14
N GLN A 34 6.69 8.39 -7.29
CA GLN A 34 8.02 8.71 -7.79
C GLN A 34 8.76 9.69 -6.87
N LEU A 35 8.11 10.80 -6.47
CA LEU A 35 8.69 11.78 -5.55
C LEU A 35 9.08 11.12 -4.22
N ARG A 36 8.20 10.29 -3.66
CA ARG A 36 8.44 9.54 -2.43
C ARG A 36 9.71 8.70 -2.53
N ARG A 37 9.89 7.94 -3.61
CA ARG A 37 11.10 7.14 -3.82
C ARG A 37 12.36 7.98 -3.99
N GLN A 38 12.27 9.11 -4.69
CA GLN A 38 13.41 10.02 -4.87
C GLN A 38 13.86 10.57 -3.51
N VAL A 39 12.93 11.11 -2.72
CA VAL A 39 13.25 11.62 -1.37
C VAL A 39 13.76 10.50 -0.47
N ALA A 40 13.16 9.30 -0.52
CA ALA A 40 13.60 8.15 0.26
C ALA A 40 15.04 7.70 -0.09
N ALA A 41 15.44 7.78 -1.35
CA ALA A 41 16.80 7.44 -1.79
C ALA A 41 17.87 8.44 -1.28
N ASP A 42 17.47 9.69 -1.06
CA ASP A 42 18.34 10.76 -0.56
C ASP A 42 18.42 10.79 0.98
N LEU A 43 17.55 10.06 1.68
CA LEU A 43 17.62 9.95 3.14
C LEU A 43 18.84 9.13 3.60
N PRO A 44 19.42 9.45 4.76
CA PRO A 44 20.41 8.58 5.40
C PRO A 44 19.85 7.18 5.62
N GLN A 45 20.67 6.15 5.45
CA GLN A 45 20.29 4.78 5.78
C GLN A 45 20.51 4.51 7.28
N GLY A 46 19.71 3.61 7.85
CA GLY A 46 19.85 3.23 9.25
C GLY A 46 19.34 4.33 10.18
N LEU A 47 18.20 4.93 9.82
CA LEU A 47 17.59 6.02 10.60
C LEU A 47 17.21 5.59 12.02
N PHE A 48 16.97 4.31 12.24
CA PHE A 48 16.64 3.70 13.52
C PHE A 48 17.01 2.22 13.53
N ASP A 49 17.23 1.67 14.73
CA ASP A 49 17.48 0.25 14.93
C ASP A 49 16.18 -0.52 15.20
N VAL A 50 16.19 -1.80 14.83
CA VAL A 50 15.12 -2.76 15.14
C VAL A 50 15.73 -3.96 15.86
N ALA A 51 15.02 -4.47 16.86
CA ALA A 51 15.37 -5.75 17.48
C ALA A 51 14.65 -6.87 16.73
N TYR A 52 15.42 -7.77 16.10
CA TYR A 52 14.86 -8.94 15.44
C TYR A 52 14.87 -10.15 16.37
N ASP A 53 13.70 -10.76 16.53
CA ASP A 53 13.50 -12.02 17.23
C ASP A 53 12.66 -12.94 16.32
N PRO A 54 13.23 -14.07 15.84
CA PRO A 54 12.53 -14.95 14.90
C PRO A 54 11.29 -15.62 15.50
N ASP A 55 11.25 -15.87 16.81
CA ASP A 55 10.10 -16.49 17.47
C ASP A 55 8.93 -15.51 17.56
N ARG A 56 9.22 -14.25 17.94
CA ARG A 56 8.23 -13.16 17.93
C ARG A 56 7.74 -12.86 16.51
N PHE A 57 8.65 -12.85 15.55
CA PHE A 57 8.32 -12.67 14.14
C PHE A 57 7.40 -13.78 13.63
N ALA A 58 7.71 -15.06 13.89
CA ALA A 58 6.84 -16.18 13.53
C ALA A 58 5.45 -16.10 14.20
N ALA A 59 5.38 -15.56 15.42
CA ALA A 59 4.12 -15.32 16.13
C ALA A 59 3.25 -14.23 15.47
N GLY A 60 3.82 -13.39 14.60
CA GLY A 60 3.12 -12.32 13.88
C GLY A 60 3.47 -10.92 14.34
N GLU A 61 4.56 -10.75 15.08
CA GLU A 61 5.09 -9.42 15.39
C GLU A 61 5.90 -8.86 14.22
N THR A 62 5.62 -7.62 13.84
CA THR A 62 6.32 -6.94 12.73
C THR A 62 7.71 -6.48 13.13
N LEU A 63 8.59 -6.27 12.17
CA LEU A 63 9.95 -5.76 12.41
C LEU A 63 9.96 -4.38 13.08
N LEU A 64 9.00 -3.51 12.74
CA LEU A 64 8.81 -2.20 13.36
C LEU A 64 8.11 -2.29 14.73
N GLY A 65 7.59 -3.47 15.11
CA GLY A 65 6.77 -3.65 16.31
C GLY A 65 7.53 -3.40 17.63
N THR A 66 8.86 -3.48 17.60
CA THR A 66 9.73 -3.19 18.75
C THR A 66 10.29 -1.77 18.75
N THR A 67 9.99 -0.98 17.71
CA THR A 67 10.51 0.37 17.54
C THR A 67 9.54 1.39 18.12
N GLU A 68 10.02 2.21 19.05
CA GLU A 68 9.27 3.36 19.53
C GLU A 68 9.00 4.34 18.37
N PRO A 69 7.75 4.80 18.16
CA PRO A 69 7.44 5.72 17.06
C PRO A 69 8.35 6.95 17.01
N ALA A 70 8.75 7.47 18.17
CA ALA A 70 9.65 8.61 18.28
C ALA A 70 10.98 8.42 17.52
N ALA A 71 11.45 7.19 17.32
CA ALA A 71 12.67 6.88 16.58
C ALA A 71 12.60 7.28 15.10
N LEU A 72 11.40 7.39 14.51
CA LEU A 72 11.22 7.80 13.11
C LEU A 72 11.26 9.33 12.94
N THR A 73 11.21 10.09 14.03
CA THR A 73 11.12 11.56 14.03
C THR A 73 12.25 12.24 13.23
N PRO A 74 13.54 11.86 13.35
CA PRO A 74 14.61 12.49 12.57
C PRO A 74 14.43 12.26 11.07
N GLY A 75 14.08 11.03 10.67
CA GLY A 75 13.76 10.70 9.28
C GLY A 75 12.55 11.47 8.77
N PHE A 76 11.50 11.59 9.59
CA PHE A 76 10.29 12.32 9.26
C PHE A 76 10.57 13.79 8.97
N LEU A 77 11.33 14.45 9.84
CA LEU A 77 11.73 15.85 9.65
C LEU A 77 12.60 16.03 8.40
N ALA A 78 13.53 15.11 8.12
CA ALA A 78 14.36 15.15 6.93
C ALA A 78 13.53 14.97 5.64
N ALA A 79 12.62 14.00 5.61
CA ALA A 79 11.74 13.75 4.48
C ALA A 79 10.79 14.92 4.23
N ALA A 80 10.20 15.49 5.29
CA ALA A 80 9.24 16.58 5.21
C ALA A 80 9.76 17.82 4.48
N GLN A 81 11.07 18.11 4.59
CA GLN A 81 11.69 19.28 3.96
C GLN A 81 11.56 19.30 2.43
N THR A 82 11.64 18.12 1.80
CA THR A 82 11.58 18.00 0.34
C THR A 82 10.22 17.49 -0.12
N LEU A 83 9.63 16.55 0.63
CA LEU A 83 8.38 15.89 0.24
C LEU A 83 7.19 16.86 0.28
N LEU A 84 7.01 17.64 1.35
CA LEU A 84 5.82 18.49 1.51
C LEU A 84 5.72 19.60 0.44
N PRO A 85 6.80 20.32 0.09
CA PRO A 85 6.77 21.23 -1.06
C PRO A 85 6.47 20.51 -2.37
N GLY A 86 7.03 19.32 -2.59
CA GLY A 86 6.78 18.51 -3.78
C GLY A 86 5.32 18.05 -3.89
N ILE A 87 4.69 17.65 -2.79
CA ILE A 87 3.25 17.34 -2.72
C ILE A 87 2.43 18.56 -3.17
N GLY A 88 2.77 19.76 -2.71
CA GLY A 88 2.07 20.99 -3.12
C GLY A 88 2.21 21.29 -4.63
N GLY A 89 3.33 20.90 -5.24
CA GLY A 89 3.53 20.99 -6.69
C GLY A 89 2.71 19.98 -7.50
N ILE A 90 2.49 18.78 -6.95
CA ILE A 90 1.71 17.70 -7.59
C ILE A 90 0.20 17.91 -7.41
N PHE A 91 -0.21 18.36 -6.22
CA PHE A 91 -1.59 18.61 -5.85
C PHE A 91 -1.78 20.10 -5.51
N PRO A 92 -2.11 20.95 -6.50
CA PRO A 92 -2.29 22.39 -6.26
C PRO A 92 -3.33 22.71 -5.18
N ALA A 93 -4.35 21.85 -5.04
CA ALA A 93 -5.38 21.98 -4.01
C ALA A 93 -4.86 21.78 -2.57
N LEU A 94 -3.70 21.15 -2.40
CA LEU A 94 -3.05 20.93 -1.10
C LEU A 94 -1.81 21.83 -0.89
N ALA A 95 -1.51 22.72 -1.84
CA ALA A 95 -0.27 23.50 -1.81
C ALA A 95 -0.15 24.41 -0.59
N ARG A 96 -1.28 24.98 -0.13
CA ARG A 96 -1.30 25.81 1.07
C ARG A 96 -1.04 24.95 2.31
N GLU A 97 -1.76 23.85 2.43
CA GLU A 97 -1.75 22.95 3.58
C GLU A 97 -0.38 22.27 3.73
N SER A 98 0.21 21.82 2.62
CA SER A 98 1.55 21.23 2.64
C SER A 98 2.62 22.24 3.03
N ALA A 99 2.50 23.49 2.56
CA ALA A 99 3.39 24.58 2.95
C ALA A 99 3.24 24.96 4.43
N LEU A 100 2.01 24.98 4.96
CA LEU A 100 1.76 25.24 6.38
C LEU A 100 2.41 24.18 7.27
N LEU A 101 2.23 22.89 6.95
CA LEU A 101 2.87 21.82 7.70
C LEU A 101 4.40 21.89 7.62
N ALA A 102 4.95 22.13 6.43
CA ALA A 102 6.41 22.27 6.25
C ALA A 102 6.98 23.42 7.09
N GLN A 103 6.32 24.57 7.10
CA GLN A 103 6.72 25.73 7.92
C GLN A 103 6.58 25.44 9.41
N GLY A 104 5.49 24.79 9.83
CA GLY A 104 5.27 24.40 11.22
C GLY A 104 6.38 23.48 11.73
N LEU A 105 6.75 22.46 10.96
CA LEU A 105 7.84 21.53 11.30
C LEU A 105 9.20 22.22 11.32
N ALA A 106 9.46 23.17 10.41
CA ALA A 106 10.69 23.93 10.39
C ALA A 106 10.82 24.89 11.59
N GLN A 107 9.73 25.54 11.99
CA GLN A 107 9.71 26.46 13.14
C GLN A 107 9.67 25.71 14.48
N SER A 108 9.00 24.56 14.53
CA SER A 108 8.81 23.74 15.73
C SER A 108 9.00 22.25 15.42
N PRO A 109 10.24 21.75 15.34
CA PRO A 109 10.53 20.34 15.06
C PRO A 109 9.91 19.36 16.06
N ARG A 110 9.58 19.82 17.28
CA ARG A 110 8.89 19.05 18.31
C ARG A 110 7.51 18.52 17.88
N LEU A 111 6.89 19.12 16.86
CA LEU A 111 5.60 18.69 16.33
C LEU A 111 5.67 17.32 15.64
N ALA A 112 6.85 16.90 15.17
CA ALA A 112 7.00 15.63 14.47
C ALA A 112 6.74 14.41 15.36
N GLY A 113 7.16 14.45 16.63
CA GLY A 113 6.92 13.33 17.57
C GLY A 113 5.43 12.99 17.72
N PRO A 114 4.57 13.95 18.10
CA PRO A 114 3.12 13.75 18.16
C PRO A 114 2.49 13.29 16.85
N LEU A 115 2.90 13.82 15.69
CA LEU A 115 2.37 13.38 14.39
C LEU A 115 2.72 11.92 14.09
N VAL A 116 3.97 11.53 14.35
CA VAL A 116 4.45 10.17 14.15
C VAL A 116 3.75 9.20 15.11
N THR A 117 3.70 9.53 16.40
CA THR A 117 3.04 8.70 17.41
C THR A 117 1.54 8.58 17.15
N GLY A 118 0.86 9.68 16.84
CA GLY A 118 -0.57 9.69 16.54
C GLY A 118 -0.93 8.81 15.35
N PHE A 119 -0.07 8.75 14.32
CA PHE A 119 -0.29 7.88 13.17
C PHE A 119 -0.32 6.38 13.54
N PHE A 120 0.61 5.92 14.38
CA PHE A 120 0.69 4.51 14.77
C PHE A 120 -0.32 4.09 15.84
N ASN A 121 -0.81 5.03 16.64
CA ASN A 121 -1.83 4.76 17.66
C ASN A 121 -3.26 4.68 17.10
N ASP A 122 -3.46 5.05 15.83
CA ASP A 122 -4.76 5.07 15.14
C ASP A 122 -5.84 5.79 15.95
N GLN A 123 -5.46 6.91 16.60
CA GLN A 123 -6.36 7.77 17.37
C GLN A 123 -6.67 9.04 16.57
N PRO A 124 -7.84 9.16 15.93
CA PRO A 124 -8.21 10.36 15.17
C PRO A 124 -8.13 11.66 15.99
N ALA A 125 -8.42 11.58 17.30
CA ALA A 125 -8.36 12.71 18.22
C ALA A 125 -6.94 13.32 18.33
N ASP A 126 -5.88 12.53 18.13
CA ASP A 126 -4.50 13.03 18.15
C ASP A 126 -4.23 13.96 16.96
N PHE A 127 -4.92 13.74 15.83
CA PHE A 127 -4.83 14.59 14.66
C PHE A 127 -5.75 15.81 14.72
N GLU A 128 -6.91 15.73 15.38
CA GLU A 128 -7.84 16.85 15.49
C GLU A 128 -7.21 18.07 16.18
N GLY A 129 -6.62 17.87 17.36
CA GLY A 129 -5.99 18.98 18.11
C GLY A 129 -4.78 19.59 17.40
N LEU A 130 -3.93 18.76 16.78
CA LEU A 130 -2.78 19.23 16.00
C LEU A 130 -3.21 19.94 14.70
N ALA A 131 -4.27 19.46 14.06
CA ALA A 131 -4.81 20.06 12.86
C ALA A 131 -5.38 21.46 13.15
N GLU A 132 -6.11 21.62 14.26
CA GLU A 132 -6.59 22.92 14.72
C GLU A 132 -5.45 23.91 14.98
N GLU A 133 -4.40 23.50 15.69
CA GLU A 133 -3.22 24.35 15.97
C GLU A 133 -2.54 24.82 14.67
N LEU A 134 -2.48 23.95 13.65
CA LEU A 134 -1.85 24.22 12.35
C LEU A 134 -2.80 24.88 11.33
N GLY A 135 -4.09 25.02 11.66
CA GLY A 135 -5.11 25.54 10.74
C GLY A 135 -5.36 24.63 9.53
N LEU A 136 -5.29 23.32 9.73
CA LEU A 136 -5.49 22.26 8.73
C LEU A 136 -6.75 21.44 9.04
N SER A 137 -7.24 20.68 8.07
CA SER A 137 -8.21 19.62 8.36
C SER A 137 -7.47 18.39 8.90
N ALA A 138 -8.11 17.62 9.79
CA ALA A 138 -7.53 16.39 10.32
C ALA A 138 -7.20 15.37 9.21
N GLN A 139 -8.05 15.26 8.19
CA GLN A 139 -7.82 14.40 7.03
C GLN A 139 -6.59 14.82 6.22
N THR A 140 -6.43 16.13 5.97
CA THR A 140 -5.26 16.64 5.26
C THR A 140 -3.99 16.43 6.07
N LEU A 141 -4.03 16.70 7.38
CA LEU A 141 -2.87 16.47 8.25
C LEU A 141 -2.49 14.98 8.28
N PHE A 142 -3.48 14.09 8.41
CA PHE A 142 -3.26 12.64 8.37
C PHE A 142 -2.62 12.21 7.06
N PHE A 143 -3.16 12.66 5.91
CA PHE A 143 -2.60 12.35 4.60
C PHE A 143 -1.14 12.80 4.47
N LEU A 144 -0.83 14.05 4.82
CA LEU A 144 0.54 14.58 4.72
C LEU A 144 1.51 13.86 5.66
N THR A 145 1.08 13.53 6.88
CA THR A 145 1.85 12.74 7.84
C THR A 145 2.10 11.33 7.33
N GLN A 146 1.07 10.66 6.81
CA GLN A 146 1.17 9.32 6.25
C GLN A 146 2.15 9.28 5.08
N GLU A 147 2.08 10.23 4.14
CA GLU A 147 2.99 10.24 2.99
C GLU A 147 4.44 10.53 3.43
N THR A 148 4.64 11.38 4.44
CA THR A 148 5.97 11.63 5.02
C THR A 148 6.53 10.39 5.72
N LEU A 149 5.71 9.68 6.50
CA LEU A 149 6.09 8.40 7.10
C LEU A 149 6.35 7.31 6.05
N ALA A 150 5.53 7.25 5.00
CA ALA A 150 5.72 6.33 3.90
C ALA A 150 7.10 6.52 3.27
N THR A 151 7.56 7.76 3.07
CA THR A 151 8.91 8.06 2.57
C THR A 151 10.02 7.51 3.46
N VAL A 152 9.93 7.75 4.78
CA VAL A 152 10.91 7.23 5.75
C VAL A 152 10.94 5.71 5.75
N LEU A 153 9.76 5.08 5.70
CA LEU A 153 9.67 3.63 5.70
C LEU A 153 10.10 3.01 4.36
N HIS A 154 9.92 3.70 3.23
CA HIS A 154 10.47 3.26 1.94
C HIS A 154 12.00 3.25 1.93
N SER A 155 12.66 4.22 2.59
CA SER A 155 14.14 4.25 2.65
C SER A 155 14.70 3.09 3.47
N GLU A 156 13.99 2.70 4.53
CA GLU A 156 14.43 1.64 5.45
C GLU A 156 13.91 0.24 5.07
N ALA A 157 12.82 0.13 4.29
CA ALA A 157 12.19 -1.14 3.95
C ALA A 157 13.15 -2.18 3.36
N PRO A 158 14.08 -1.87 2.43
CA PRO A 158 15.02 -2.87 1.92
C PRO A 158 15.94 -3.44 3.01
N ARG A 159 16.42 -2.58 3.92
CA ARG A 159 17.29 -2.98 5.04
C ARG A 159 16.54 -3.83 6.05
N LEU A 160 15.31 -3.44 6.40
CA LEU A 160 14.47 -4.17 7.35
C LEU A 160 14.01 -5.51 6.76
N ALA A 161 13.56 -5.52 5.50
CA ALA A 161 13.14 -6.73 4.81
C ALA A 161 14.24 -7.80 4.71
N ALA A 162 15.51 -7.40 4.69
CA ALA A 162 16.63 -8.36 4.73
C ALA A 162 16.71 -9.17 6.03
N LEU A 163 16.03 -8.73 7.09
CA LEU A 163 15.89 -9.46 8.36
C LEU A 163 14.67 -10.41 8.36
N ALA A 164 13.70 -10.17 7.47
CA ALA A 164 12.47 -10.95 7.43
C ALA A 164 12.73 -12.32 6.79
N ASP A 165 12.50 -13.39 7.55
CA ASP A 165 12.45 -14.73 6.96
C ASP A 165 11.10 -14.94 6.26
N ASP A 166 11.13 -14.91 4.92
CA ASP A 166 9.98 -15.18 4.05
C ASP A 166 9.30 -16.53 4.32
N ALA A 167 9.98 -17.51 4.91
CA ALA A 167 9.38 -18.79 5.28
C ALA A 167 8.46 -18.67 6.50
N LEU A 168 8.77 -17.75 7.43
CA LEU A 168 8.06 -17.56 8.69
C LEU A 168 6.82 -16.66 8.54
N TRP A 169 6.73 -15.87 7.47
CA TRP A 169 5.66 -14.88 7.32
C TRP A 169 4.60 -15.26 6.27
N ARG A 170 3.36 -15.50 6.74
CA ARG A 170 2.16 -15.66 5.89
C ARG A 170 0.97 -14.86 6.43
N LYS A 171 1.24 -13.80 7.19
CA LYS A 171 0.20 -12.96 7.79
C LYS A 171 -0.38 -12.00 6.75
N ASN A 172 -1.56 -11.48 7.08
CA ASN A 172 -2.34 -10.61 6.21
C ASN A 172 -1.86 -9.14 6.17
N HIS A 173 -0.85 -8.81 6.97
CA HIS A 173 -0.25 -7.48 7.06
C HIS A 173 1.25 -7.54 6.75
N CYS A 174 1.82 -6.38 6.45
CA CYS A 174 3.22 -6.24 6.11
C CYS A 174 4.14 -6.71 7.25
N PRO A 175 5.15 -7.57 7.00
CA PRO A 175 6.12 -7.99 8.03
C PRO A 175 6.99 -6.83 8.53
N VAL A 176 7.14 -5.78 7.73
CA VAL A 176 7.98 -4.63 8.10
C VAL A 176 7.22 -3.68 9.02
N CYS A 177 6.11 -3.09 8.56
CA CYS A 177 5.43 -2.00 9.26
C CYS A 177 4.01 -2.32 9.74
N GLY A 178 3.49 -3.52 9.45
CA GLY A 178 2.14 -3.91 9.87
C GLY A 178 0.99 -3.34 9.04
N SER A 179 1.25 -2.51 8.04
CA SER A 179 0.18 -1.95 7.20
C SER A 179 -0.45 -2.99 6.27
N SER A 180 -1.69 -2.69 5.87
CA SER A 180 -2.47 -3.49 4.92
C SER A 180 -1.95 -3.36 3.48
N PRO A 181 -2.18 -4.37 2.64
CA PRO A 181 -1.84 -4.28 1.23
C PRO A 181 -2.82 -3.43 0.42
N ASP A 182 -2.32 -2.74 -0.60
CA ASP A 182 -3.13 -2.01 -1.59
C ASP A 182 -3.10 -2.65 -2.99
N LEU A 183 -2.19 -3.59 -3.25
CA LEU A 183 -2.06 -4.31 -4.51
C LEU A 183 -1.58 -5.76 -4.30
N GLY A 184 -2.17 -6.67 -5.06
CA GLY A 184 -1.62 -8.00 -5.27
C GLY A 184 -0.86 -8.11 -6.59
N LEU A 185 0.24 -8.85 -6.57
CA LEU A 185 1.15 -9.00 -7.69
C LEU A 185 1.43 -10.48 -7.92
N LEU A 186 0.94 -11.04 -9.03
CA LEU A 186 1.31 -12.41 -9.42
C LEU A 186 2.63 -12.38 -10.17
N LYS A 187 3.67 -12.96 -9.58
CA LYS A 187 5.02 -13.04 -10.15
C LYS A 187 5.45 -14.48 -10.34
N GLU A 188 6.37 -14.70 -11.29
CA GLU A 188 6.96 -16.02 -11.49
C GLU A 188 7.65 -16.56 -10.23
N GLN A 189 7.69 -17.88 -10.17
CA GLN A 189 8.44 -18.60 -9.17
C GLN A 189 9.83 -18.91 -9.73
N THR A 190 10.83 -18.13 -9.34
CA THR A 190 12.24 -18.41 -9.62
C THR A 190 12.81 -19.46 -8.64
N GLU A 191 12.10 -20.57 -8.40
CA GLU A 191 12.75 -21.68 -7.68
C GLU A 191 13.61 -22.47 -8.67
N PRO A 192 14.83 -22.87 -8.30
CA PRO A 192 15.74 -23.64 -9.15
C PRO A 192 15.32 -25.11 -9.31
N SER A 193 14.02 -25.42 -9.23
CA SER A 193 13.51 -26.76 -9.49
C SER A 193 13.30 -26.90 -11.00
N GLU A 194 14.21 -27.60 -11.68
CA GLU A 194 14.18 -27.91 -13.12
C GLU A 194 12.89 -28.66 -13.56
N PHE A 195 12.04 -29.06 -12.62
CA PHE A 195 10.91 -29.96 -12.87
C PHE A 195 9.52 -29.35 -12.66
N LEU A 196 9.39 -28.14 -12.06
CA LEU A 196 8.09 -27.51 -11.78
C LEU A 196 8.13 -25.98 -11.91
N ILE A 197 7.91 -25.47 -13.13
CA ILE A 197 7.54 -24.06 -13.32
C ILE A 197 6.05 -23.93 -12.97
N ALA A 198 5.75 -23.32 -11.83
CA ALA A 198 4.39 -22.97 -11.47
C ALA A 198 3.90 -21.83 -12.39
N LYS A 199 3.30 -22.20 -13.54
CA LYS A 199 2.74 -21.26 -14.54
C LYS A 199 1.73 -20.25 -13.97
N ALA A 200 1.23 -20.49 -12.77
CA ALA A 200 0.20 -19.65 -12.17
C ALA A 200 0.77 -18.50 -11.32
N GLY A 201 2.07 -18.46 -11.02
CA GLY A 201 2.73 -17.42 -10.22
C GLY A 201 2.46 -17.46 -8.71
N ARG A 202 3.34 -16.82 -7.93
CA ARG A 202 3.19 -16.53 -6.50
C ARG A 202 2.47 -15.20 -6.31
N LEU A 203 1.54 -15.12 -5.36
CA LEU A 203 0.95 -13.86 -4.94
C LEU A 203 1.90 -13.16 -3.98
N MET A 204 2.38 -11.99 -4.40
CA MET A 204 3.08 -11.03 -3.58
C MET A 204 2.11 -9.90 -3.27
N LEU A 205 2.00 -9.52 -2.00
CA LEU A 205 1.23 -8.37 -1.55
C LEU A 205 2.17 -7.17 -1.46
N HIS A 206 1.73 -6.02 -1.97
CA HIS A 206 2.44 -4.74 -1.89
C HIS A 206 1.92 -3.93 -0.72
N CYS A 207 2.82 -3.41 0.11
CA CYS A 207 2.49 -2.65 1.30
C CYS A 207 2.11 -1.21 0.94
N SER A 208 0.92 -0.78 1.35
CA SER A 208 0.44 0.59 1.14
C SER A 208 1.31 1.69 1.78
N LEU A 209 2.03 1.36 2.86
CA LEU A 209 2.86 2.31 3.60
C LEU A 209 4.35 2.25 3.21
N CYS A 210 5.05 1.12 3.42
CA CYS A 210 6.50 1.02 3.20
C CYS A 210 6.92 0.45 1.83
N GLY A 211 5.97 0.08 0.96
CA GLY A 211 6.25 -0.46 -0.37
C GLY A 211 6.83 -1.89 -0.40
N HIS A 212 7.07 -2.50 0.76
CA HIS A 212 7.60 -3.86 0.83
C HIS A 212 6.64 -4.89 0.19
N LEU A 213 7.21 -5.81 -0.57
CA LEU A 213 6.50 -6.95 -1.17
C LEU A 213 6.71 -8.20 -0.33
N TRP A 214 5.63 -8.84 0.13
CA TRP A 214 5.72 -10.10 0.87
C TRP A 214 4.80 -11.18 0.27
N ARG A 215 5.19 -12.44 0.44
CA ARG A 215 4.42 -13.57 -0.10
C ARG A 215 3.19 -13.87 0.74
N PHE A 216 2.06 -14.12 0.07
CA PHE A 216 0.80 -14.51 0.71
C PHE A 216 0.15 -15.73 0.01
N PRO A 217 -0.61 -16.57 0.74
CA PRO A 217 -1.37 -17.67 0.13
C PRO A 217 -2.43 -17.16 -0.86
N ARG A 218 -2.56 -17.84 -2.01
CA ARG A 218 -3.46 -17.39 -3.09
C ARG A 218 -4.93 -17.62 -2.85
N LEU A 219 -5.26 -18.67 -2.12
CA LEU A 219 -6.63 -19.11 -1.85
C LEU A 219 -7.03 -18.75 -0.42
N VAL A 220 -6.62 -17.56 0.02
CA VAL A 220 -6.95 -17.00 1.32
C VAL A 220 -7.26 -15.53 1.13
N CYS A 221 -8.34 -15.05 1.76
CA CYS A 221 -8.66 -13.63 1.79
C CYS A 221 -7.65 -12.87 2.66
N PRO A 222 -6.93 -11.86 2.13
CA PRO A 222 -6.00 -11.06 2.92
C PRO A 222 -6.70 -10.08 3.87
N ALA A 223 -8.03 -10.01 3.90
CA ALA A 223 -8.75 -9.21 4.90
C ALA A 223 -9.10 -10.05 6.14
N CYS A 224 -9.84 -11.15 5.95
CA CYS A 224 -10.44 -11.92 7.04
C CYS A 224 -9.92 -13.36 7.19
N GLY A 225 -9.06 -13.84 6.28
CA GLY A 225 -8.52 -15.19 6.32
C GLY A 225 -9.44 -16.29 5.76
N GLU A 226 -10.57 -15.93 5.13
CA GLU A 226 -11.45 -16.89 4.44
C GLU A 226 -10.67 -17.73 3.43
N GLY A 227 -10.82 -19.05 3.50
CA GLY A 227 -10.10 -20.02 2.68
C GLY A 227 -11.00 -20.92 1.82
N GLU A 228 -12.32 -20.80 1.96
CA GLU A 228 -13.29 -21.54 1.15
C GLU A 228 -13.36 -20.95 -0.27
N HIS A 229 -13.06 -21.79 -1.27
CA HIS A 229 -12.89 -21.33 -2.65
C HIS A 229 -14.15 -20.70 -3.26
N ASP A 230 -15.32 -21.20 -2.92
CA ASP A 230 -16.63 -20.70 -3.38
C ASP A 230 -17.00 -19.34 -2.79
N LYS A 231 -16.30 -18.89 -1.74
CA LYS A 231 -16.47 -17.56 -1.14
C LYS A 231 -15.44 -16.55 -1.64
N LEU A 232 -14.46 -16.98 -2.43
CA LEU A 232 -13.42 -16.13 -3.01
C LEU A 232 -13.74 -15.87 -4.49
N ASP A 233 -14.23 -14.67 -4.76
CA ASP A 233 -14.59 -14.23 -6.10
C ASP A 233 -13.35 -13.71 -6.85
N LEU A 234 -13.23 -14.08 -8.12
CA LEU A 234 -12.26 -13.51 -9.05
C LEU A 234 -13.01 -12.80 -10.17
N PHE A 235 -12.73 -11.52 -10.40
CA PHE A 235 -13.24 -10.80 -11.56
C PHE A 235 -12.08 -10.40 -12.48
N VAL A 236 -12.26 -10.57 -13.79
CA VAL A 236 -11.28 -10.25 -14.82
C VAL A 236 -11.97 -9.43 -15.92
N PRO A 237 -11.52 -8.21 -16.23
CA PRO A 237 -12.07 -7.42 -17.33
C PRO A 237 -11.81 -8.08 -18.67
N GLU A 238 -12.80 -8.02 -19.57
CA GLU A 238 -12.65 -8.48 -20.95
C GLU A 238 -11.51 -7.70 -21.64
N GLY A 239 -10.64 -8.42 -22.35
CA GLY A 239 -9.46 -7.84 -23.02
C GLY A 239 -8.34 -7.38 -22.08
N ARG A 240 -8.44 -7.62 -20.77
CA ARG A 240 -7.39 -7.31 -19.77
C ARG A 240 -7.13 -8.44 -18.81
N GLU A 241 -6.65 -9.56 -19.33
CA GLU A 241 -6.48 -10.82 -18.59
C GLU A 241 -5.43 -10.74 -17.46
N ARG A 242 -4.63 -9.67 -17.47
CA ARG A 242 -3.63 -9.36 -16.45
C ARG A 242 -4.17 -8.49 -15.32
N GLU A 243 -5.31 -7.85 -15.47
CA GLU A 243 -5.96 -7.04 -14.45
C GLU A 243 -7.05 -7.88 -13.77
N ARG A 244 -7.07 -7.88 -12.43
CA ARG A 244 -7.94 -8.77 -11.68
C ARG A 244 -8.43 -8.09 -10.42
N ILE A 245 -9.62 -8.47 -9.98
CA ILE A 245 -10.14 -8.14 -8.65
C ILE A 245 -10.28 -9.46 -7.91
N HIS A 246 -9.58 -9.61 -6.79
CA HIS A 246 -9.79 -10.69 -5.85
C HIS A 246 -10.73 -10.17 -4.76
N ALA A 247 -11.93 -10.71 -4.66
CA ALA A 247 -12.93 -10.29 -3.69
C ALA A 247 -13.37 -11.45 -2.79
N CYS A 248 -13.91 -11.11 -1.63
CA CYS A 248 -14.34 -12.07 -0.63
C CYS A 248 -15.80 -11.81 -0.27
N SER A 249 -16.68 -12.79 -0.52
CA SER A 249 -18.09 -12.68 -0.17
C SER A 249 -18.34 -12.67 1.34
N THR A 250 -17.47 -13.29 2.14
CA THR A 250 -17.57 -13.34 3.62
C THR A 250 -17.45 -11.97 4.27
N CYS A 251 -16.42 -11.19 3.89
CA CYS A 251 -16.13 -9.89 4.51
C CYS A 251 -16.43 -8.70 3.60
N ARG A 252 -16.85 -8.95 2.36
CA ARG A 252 -17.14 -7.95 1.34
C ARG A 252 -15.96 -7.02 1.03
N ARG A 253 -14.73 -7.48 1.27
CA ARG A 253 -13.50 -6.76 0.91
C ARG A 253 -12.89 -7.26 -0.40
N TYR A 254 -12.18 -6.39 -1.12
CA TYR A 254 -11.46 -6.72 -2.33
C TYR A 254 -10.02 -6.20 -2.37
N LEU A 255 -9.20 -6.80 -3.22
CA LEU A 255 -7.86 -6.38 -3.57
C LEU A 255 -7.72 -6.36 -5.10
N VAL A 256 -7.21 -5.27 -5.65
CA VAL A 256 -6.78 -5.23 -7.06
C VAL A 256 -5.51 -6.05 -7.23
N VAL A 257 -5.44 -6.86 -8.27
CA VAL A 257 -4.33 -7.78 -8.53
C VAL A 257 -3.89 -7.66 -9.97
N THR A 258 -2.59 -7.54 -10.19
CA THR A 258 -2.01 -7.57 -11.54
C THR A 258 -1.14 -8.81 -11.78
N ASN A 259 -1.32 -9.45 -12.93
CA ASN A 259 -0.57 -10.63 -13.33
C ASN A 259 0.65 -10.28 -14.19
N ARG A 260 1.82 -10.45 -13.57
CA ARG A 260 3.14 -10.15 -14.13
C ARG A 260 3.97 -11.40 -14.44
N VAL A 261 3.36 -12.59 -14.40
CA VAL A 261 3.97 -13.83 -14.90
C VAL A 261 4.26 -13.68 -16.40
N ASP A 262 5.45 -14.08 -16.82
CA ASP A 262 6.00 -13.97 -18.18
C ASP A 262 6.05 -12.52 -18.72
N VAL A 263 6.26 -11.51 -17.85
CA VAL A 263 6.35 -10.08 -18.25
C VAL A 263 7.57 -9.38 -17.65
N ASP A 264 8.57 -9.16 -18.50
CA ASP A 264 9.84 -8.50 -18.15
C ASP A 264 9.83 -6.97 -18.32
N ALA A 265 8.71 -6.37 -18.76
CA ALA A 265 8.61 -4.93 -18.92
C ALA A 265 8.81 -4.19 -17.58
N ALA A 266 9.40 -2.99 -17.61
CA ALA A 266 9.49 -2.16 -16.41
C ALA A 266 8.12 -1.97 -15.76
N PHE A 267 8.07 -2.03 -14.43
CA PHE A 267 6.84 -1.96 -13.66
C PHE A 267 7.08 -1.17 -12.37
N ASP A 268 6.39 -0.04 -12.26
CA ASP A 268 6.36 0.75 -11.03
C ASP A 268 5.28 0.19 -10.11
N VAL A 269 5.72 -0.62 -9.14
CA VAL A 269 4.82 -1.29 -8.20
C VAL A 269 4.10 -0.29 -7.28
N ASP A 270 4.73 0.84 -6.94
CA ASP A 270 4.15 1.82 -6.03
C ASP A 270 3.09 2.68 -6.72
N ALA A 271 3.24 2.93 -8.02
CA ALA A 271 2.27 3.69 -8.82
C ALA A 271 1.13 2.82 -9.35
N ALA A 272 1.34 1.50 -9.43
CA ALA A 272 0.38 0.56 -9.99
C ALA A 272 -1.01 0.56 -9.33
N PRO A 273 -1.17 0.64 -7.99
CA PRO A 273 -2.49 0.67 -7.36
C PRO A 273 -3.38 1.80 -7.91
N ALA A 274 -2.83 3.03 -8.01
CA ALA A 274 -3.56 4.17 -8.52
C ALA A 274 -3.89 4.04 -10.03
N SER A 275 -3.01 3.40 -10.81
CA SER A 275 -3.27 3.12 -12.23
C SER A 275 -4.39 2.11 -12.47
N LEU A 276 -4.80 1.37 -11.44
CA LEU A 276 -5.87 0.37 -11.48
C LEU A 276 -7.17 0.87 -10.83
N ALA A 277 -7.31 2.19 -10.61
CA ALA A 277 -8.49 2.79 -9.97
C ALA A 277 -9.82 2.48 -10.69
N HIS A 278 -9.79 2.14 -11.99
CA HIS A 278 -10.98 1.68 -12.71
C HIS A 278 -11.49 0.32 -12.21
N LEU A 279 -10.60 -0.56 -11.71
CA LEU A 279 -11.00 -1.81 -11.06
C LEU A 279 -11.61 -1.55 -9.69
N ASP A 280 -11.09 -0.57 -8.95
CA ASP A 280 -11.65 -0.14 -7.67
C ASP A 280 -13.09 0.34 -7.84
N ALA A 281 -13.36 1.19 -8.84
CA ALA A 281 -14.70 1.65 -9.18
C ALA A 281 -15.63 0.47 -9.49
N ALA A 282 -15.20 -0.47 -10.34
CA ALA A 282 -15.99 -1.63 -10.72
C ALA A 282 -16.30 -2.59 -9.54
N ALA A 283 -15.38 -2.70 -8.57
CA ALA A 283 -15.59 -3.47 -7.35
C ALA A 283 -16.60 -2.79 -6.41
N ARG A 284 -16.48 -1.47 -6.25
CA ARG A 284 -17.37 -0.67 -5.39
C ARG A 284 -18.80 -0.62 -5.90
N GLU A 285 -19.01 -0.52 -7.22
CA GLU A 285 -20.34 -0.65 -7.84
C GLU A 285 -21.03 -1.99 -7.51
N ARG A 286 -20.24 -3.04 -7.21
CA ARG A 286 -20.72 -4.36 -6.80
C ARG A 286 -20.88 -4.49 -5.28
N GLY A 287 -20.70 -3.40 -4.54
CA GLY A 287 -20.85 -3.30 -3.09
C GLY A 287 -19.72 -3.93 -2.29
N TYR A 288 -18.51 -4.02 -2.85
CA TYR A 288 -17.30 -4.40 -2.12
C TYR A 288 -16.52 -3.16 -1.69
N GLU A 289 -15.78 -3.28 -0.58
CA GLU A 289 -14.89 -2.24 -0.06
C GLU A 289 -13.42 -2.63 -0.25
N PRO A 290 -12.50 -1.67 -0.48
CA PRO A 290 -11.08 -2.00 -0.61
C PRO A 290 -10.53 -2.50 0.73
N ILE A 291 -9.56 -3.42 0.70
CA ILE A 291 -8.81 -3.82 1.91
C ILE A 291 -8.10 -2.61 2.52
N CYS A 292 -7.52 -1.76 1.67
CA CYS A 292 -6.85 -0.53 2.08
C CYS A 292 -7.54 0.66 1.42
N PRO A 293 -8.29 1.48 2.18
CA PRO A 293 -8.84 2.74 1.67
C PRO A 293 -7.71 3.70 1.28
N ARG A 294 -7.78 4.28 0.08
CA ARG A 294 -6.81 5.22 -0.49
C ARG A 294 -7.54 6.32 -1.26
N PRO A 295 -6.98 7.54 -1.38
CA PRO A 295 -7.67 8.64 -2.06
C PRO A 295 -8.19 8.30 -3.47
N TRP A 296 -7.46 7.51 -4.26
CA TRP A 296 -7.87 7.11 -5.62
C TRP A 296 -8.99 6.07 -5.66
N ASN A 297 -9.19 5.28 -4.60
CA ASN A 297 -10.22 4.23 -4.56
C ASN A 297 -11.46 4.63 -3.75
N GLN A 298 -11.48 5.84 -3.18
CA GLN A 298 -12.63 6.44 -2.48
C GLN A 298 -13.32 7.54 -3.32
N LEU A 299 -12.95 7.72 -4.59
CA LEU A 299 -13.57 8.74 -5.44
C LEU A 299 -15.07 8.44 -5.64
N GLY A 300 -15.92 9.47 -5.54
CA GLY A 300 -17.37 9.36 -5.65
C GLY A 300 -18.13 9.18 -4.33
N ASP A 301 -17.44 9.13 -3.19
CA ASP A 301 -18.04 9.24 -1.86
C ASP A 301 -18.18 10.73 -1.46
N GLU A 302 -19.02 11.49 -2.17
CA GLU A 302 -19.46 12.86 -1.80
C GLU A 302 -20.98 12.92 -1.64
#